data_AF-A0A9D1T4S7-F1
#
_entry.id   AF-A0A9D1T4S7-F1
#
_cell.length_a   1.000
_cell.length_b   1.000
_cell.length_c   1.000
_cell.angle_alpha   90.00
_cell.angle_beta   90.00
_cell.angle_gamma   90.00
#
_symmetry.space_group_name_H-M   'P 1'
#
loop_
_entity.id
_entity.type
_entity.pdbx_description
1 polymer ?
#
loop_
_entity_poly.entity_id
_entity_poly.type
_entity_poly.pdbx_seq_one_letter_code
_entity_poly.pdbx_strand_id
1 'polypeptide(L)'
;MRFSSLALRAVSVAAAAAVLVQLIGCSDKKTIIDEDVLSVNSFLPDYSLVKPLGRTHVTDSGLWLAYSGSGAEFSFNGNRLSVTMSGDDYIDSEDFDSLPRIAIFLDGERAVDAVLDDPVEVFTVLDESEPAEHTVRIVKLSETGNSTCLINSIEASAYGAISPTPEKERSIEFIGDSITCGYGVDAEDQNKSFSTRTEDASKSYAYKAAELLDADYSLVSKSGHGIISGYSGDGSIQSWGVMPDYYESFGSGGGAVGGVLPDSVKWDFDSTEHDAVVINLGTNDFSYTGNDPAKCEQFQNGYVEFLKRVRELNPSSKIFCVLGVMGDGLYGSVEAAAKSYTDLTGDGNIACLRLTPQSGADGYGADWHPSDATHTKAAVELSEFIKAEMGWE
;
A
#
# COMPACT_ATOMS: atom_id res chain seq x y z
N MET A 1 8.91 -62.30 33.33
CA MET A 1 10.05 -61.53 33.88
C MET A 1 10.23 -60.29 33.01
N ARG A 2 10.18 -59.10 33.66
CA ARG A 2 10.85 -57.81 33.36
C ARG A 2 10.83 -57.29 31.90
N PHE A 3 10.05 -56.26 31.56
CA PHE A 3 10.20 -54.80 31.78
C PHE A 3 11.21 -54.07 30.87
N SER A 4 10.80 -52.86 30.47
CA SER A 4 11.52 -51.66 29.97
C SER A 4 11.77 -51.56 28.45
N SER A 5 11.59 -50.42 27.78
CA SER A 5 11.06 -49.10 28.16
C SER A 5 10.83 -48.25 26.90
N LEU A 6 9.68 -47.57 26.82
CA LEU A 6 9.46 -46.41 25.93
C LEU A 6 10.43 -45.28 26.33
N ALA A 7 11.15 -44.73 25.36
CA ALA A 7 11.92 -43.49 25.53
C ALA A 7 11.05 -42.30 25.11
N LEU A 8 10.64 -41.51 26.11
CA LEU A 8 10.12 -40.15 25.97
C LEU A 8 11.22 -39.27 25.34
N ARG A 9 10.92 -38.58 24.23
CA ARG A 9 11.71 -37.42 23.80
C ARG A 9 11.25 -36.21 24.61
N ALA A 10 12.19 -35.64 25.36
CA ALA A 10 12.01 -34.41 26.10
C ALA A 10 11.86 -33.23 25.13
N VAL A 11 10.77 -32.49 25.27
CA VAL A 11 10.61 -31.15 24.71
C VAL A 11 11.33 -30.19 25.65
N SER A 12 12.36 -29.52 25.15
CA SER A 12 13.01 -28.40 25.80
C SER A 12 12.09 -27.19 25.75
N VAL A 13 11.48 -26.85 26.88
CA VAL A 13 10.75 -25.60 27.09
C VAL A 13 11.79 -24.49 27.24
N ALA A 14 11.95 -23.67 26.20
CA ALA A 14 12.65 -22.39 26.30
C ALA A 14 11.70 -21.37 26.96
N ALA A 15 12.25 -20.58 27.88
CA ALA A 15 11.52 -19.71 28.78
C ALA A 15 10.75 -18.61 28.02
N ALA A 16 9.42 -18.65 28.12
CA ALA A 16 8.60 -17.48 27.87
C ALA A 16 8.84 -16.49 29.02
N ALA A 17 9.43 -15.34 28.71
CA ALA A 17 9.45 -14.21 29.63
C ALA A 17 8.00 -13.70 29.72
N ALA A 18 7.32 -14.05 30.82
CA ALA A 18 6.05 -13.45 31.17
C ALA A 18 6.29 -11.96 31.49
N VAL A 19 6.04 -11.10 30.50
CA VAL A 19 5.88 -9.66 30.75
C VAL A 19 4.59 -9.51 31.54
N LEU A 20 4.73 -8.96 32.75
CA LEU A 20 3.61 -8.64 33.62
C LEU A 20 2.80 -7.52 32.96
N VAL A 21 1.76 -7.87 32.21
CA VAL A 21 0.73 -6.91 31.80
C VAL A 21 0.06 -6.41 33.09
N GLN A 22 0.41 -5.20 33.52
CA GLN A 22 -0.43 -4.48 34.47
C GLN A 22 -1.72 -4.08 33.76
N LEU A 23 -2.70 -4.98 33.79
CA LEU A 23 -4.11 -4.64 33.60
C LEU A 23 -4.52 -3.73 34.75
N ILE A 24 -4.30 -2.41 34.60
CA ILE A 24 -4.96 -1.42 35.44
C ILE A 24 -6.37 -1.25 34.89
N GLY A 25 -7.32 -1.90 35.55
CA GLY A 25 -8.73 -1.59 35.41
C GLY A 25 -9.01 -0.14 35.81
N CYS A 26 -9.81 0.55 34.98
CA CYS A 26 -10.54 1.79 35.25
C CYS A 26 -9.92 2.76 36.27
N SER A 27 -8.98 3.59 35.82
CA SER A 27 -8.90 4.99 36.24
C SER A 27 -8.18 5.78 35.15
N ASP A 28 -8.73 6.93 34.76
CA ASP A 28 -8.10 7.95 33.92
C ASP A 28 -6.79 8.48 34.56
N LYS A 29 -5.74 7.65 34.57
CA LYS A 29 -4.38 8.07 34.83
C LYS A 29 -3.67 8.04 33.50
N LYS A 30 -3.67 9.20 32.84
CA LYS A 30 -2.77 9.47 31.70
C LYS A 30 -1.37 9.04 32.13
N THR A 31 -0.80 8.03 31.48
CA THR A 31 0.60 7.65 31.69
C THR A 31 1.43 8.92 31.55
N ILE A 32 2.13 9.30 32.61
CA ILE A 32 3.01 10.47 32.57
C ILE A 32 4.26 9.99 31.85
N ILE A 33 4.37 10.37 30.58
CA ILE A 33 5.56 10.12 29.78
C ILE A 33 6.54 11.24 30.11
N ASP A 34 7.72 10.86 30.58
CA ASP A 34 8.78 11.78 30.98
C ASP A 34 9.74 12.00 29.81
N GLU A 35 9.99 13.25 29.45
CA GLU A 35 10.91 13.62 28.37
C GLU A 35 12.38 13.48 28.80
N ASP A 36 12.68 13.48 30.10
CA ASP A 36 14.04 13.43 30.63
C ASP A 36 14.47 12.02 31.08
N VAL A 37 13.57 11.04 31.04
CA VAL A 37 13.81 9.68 31.51
C VAL A 37 13.54 8.66 30.41
N LEU A 38 14.59 7.90 30.05
CA LEU A 38 14.46 6.75 29.18
C LEU A 38 13.55 5.70 29.83
N SER A 39 12.39 5.46 29.22
CA SER A 39 11.37 4.57 29.76
C SER A 39 10.69 3.76 28.66
N VAL A 40 10.27 2.54 29.02
CA VAL A 40 9.53 1.66 28.11
C VAL A 40 8.05 2.05 28.15
N ASN A 41 7.54 2.47 27.00
CA ASN A 41 6.14 2.84 26.82
C ASN A 41 5.55 2.07 25.65
N SER A 42 4.25 1.76 25.75
CA SER A 42 3.48 1.13 24.68
C SER A 42 2.42 2.11 24.17
N PHE A 43 2.35 2.25 22.86
CA PHE A 43 1.51 3.19 22.14
C PHE A 43 0.53 2.44 21.25
N LEU A 44 -0.75 2.78 21.34
CA LEU A 44 -1.74 2.43 20.33
C LEU A 44 -1.63 3.49 19.22
N PRO A 45 -1.24 3.14 17.98
CA PRO A 45 -0.99 4.14 16.95
C PRO A 45 -2.30 4.82 16.52
N ASP A 46 -2.31 6.15 16.59
CA ASP A 46 -3.33 7.03 16.03
C ASP A 46 -2.65 8.25 15.36
N TYR A 47 -3.44 9.10 14.70
CA TYR A 47 -2.92 10.25 13.94
C TYR A 47 -2.25 11.34 14.79
N SER A 48 -2.33 11.27 16.13
CA SER A 48 -1.57 12.17 17.01
C SER A 48 -0.16 11.66 17.32
N LEU A 49 0.09 10.37 17.09
CA LEU A 49 1.35 9.68 17.40
C LEU A 49 2.13 9.26 16.16
N VAL A 50 1.46 9.05 15.04
CA VAL A 50 2.07 8.63 13.77
C VAL A 50 1.50 9.40 12.59
N LYS A 51 2.35 9.69 11.60
CA LYS A 51 1.92 10.20 10.29
C LYS A 51 1.38 9.01 9.48
N PRO A 52 0.12 9.03 9.01
CA PRO A 52 -0.38 7.95 8.17
C PRO A 52 0.31 7.96 6.81
N LEU A 53 0.54 6.76 6.24
CA LEU A 53 0.98 6.59 4.87
C LEU A 53 -0.18 6.05 4.05
N GLY A 54 -0.56 6.75 2.98
CA GLY A 54 -1.77 6.45 2.22
C GLY A 54 -3.04 6.40 3.09
N ARG A 55 -4.03 5.64 2.63
CA ARG A 55 -5.30 5.49 3.33
C ARG A 55 -5.19 4.52 4.50
N THR A 56 -5.44 5.02 5.71
CA THR A 56 -5.46 4.24 6.95
C THR A 56 -6.77 4.45 7.72
N HIS A 57 -7.09 3.55 8.64
CA HIS A 57 -8.26 3.72 9.52
C HIS A 57 -7.92 3.38 10.96
N VAL A 58 -8.13 4.33 11.89
CA VAL A 58 -7.92 4.09 13.33
C VAL A 58 -9.08 3.25 13.88
N THR A 59 -8.74 2.16 14.56
CA THR A 59 -9.70 1.29 15.26
C THR A 59 -9.33 1.18 16.74
N ASP A 60 -10.22 0.61 17.55
CA ASP A 60 -9.93 0.30 18.96
C ASP A 60 -8.76 -0.69 19.13
N SER A 61 -8.41 -1.44 18.07
CA SER A 61 -7.38 -2.50 18.07
C SER A 61 -6.07 -2.09 17.39
N GLY A 62 -5.97 -0.85 16.88
CA GLY A 62 -4.79 -0.33 16.21
C GLY A 62 -5.10 0.41 14.91
N LEU A 63 -4.03 0.75 14.18
CA LEU A 63 -4.11 1.39 12.88
C LEU A 63 -4.27 0.34 11.78
N TRP A 64 -5.40 0.38 11.07
CA TRP A 64 -5.73 -0.57 10.01
C TRP A 64 -5.18 -0.13 8.66
N LEU A 65 -4.46 -1.05 8.00
CA LEU A 65 -3.78 -0.89 6.73
C LEU A 65 -4.44 -1.81 5.68
N ALA A 66 -4.93 -1.23 4.58
CA ALA A 66 -5.61 -1.98 3.53
C ALA A 66 -4.84 -1.98 2.20
N TYR A 67 -4.74 -0.81 1.54
CA TYR A 67 -4.06 -0.70 0.25
C TYR A 67 -2.54 -0.94 0.34
N SER A 68 -1.95 -1.31 -0.80
CA SER A 68 -0.50 -1.32 -1.01
C SER A 68 0.12 0.00 -0.57
N GLY A 69 1.28 -0.06 0.09
CA GLY A 69 1.99 1.14 0.54
C GLY A 69 1.38 1.83 1.76
N SER A 70 0.20 1.42 2.25
CA SER A 70 -0.39 2.02 3.44
C SER A 70 0.39 1.70 4.71
N GLY A 71 0.39 2.59 5.70
CA GLY A 71 1.29 2.44 6.83
C GLY A 71 1.32 3.61 7.81
N ALA A 72 2.43 3.70 8.54
CA ALA A 72 2.69 4.74 9.51
C ALA A 72 4.16 5.15 9.50
N GLU A 73 4.43 6.44 9.70
CA GLU A 73 5.76 6.99 9.89
C GLU A 73 5.82 7.84 11.16
N PHE A 74 6.86 7.65 11.97
CA PHE A 74 7.06 8.37 13.22
C PHE A 74 8.53 8.48 13.58
N SER A 75 8.84 9.42 14.45
CA SER A 75 10.16 9.56 15.06
C SER A 75 10.12 9.28 16.55
N PHE A 76 11.24 8.82 17.09
CA PHE A 76 11.43 8.64 18.54
C PHE A 76 12.91 8.79 18.91
N ASN A 77 13.17 9.27 20.12
CA ASN A 77 14.51 9.32 20.71
C ASN A 77 14.66 8.17 21.70
N GLY A 78 15.32 7.09 21.30
CA GLY A 78 15.35 5.88 22.10
C GLY A 78 16.36 4.86 21.64
N ASN A 79 16.40 3.72 22.33
CA ASN A 79 17.35 2.64 22.04
C ASN A 79 16.69 1.28 21.78
N ARG A 80 15.37 1.16 21.97
CA ARG A 80 14.63 -0.06 21.65
C ARG A 80 13.29 0.25 21.04
N LEU A 81 12.90 -0.57 20.08
CA LEU A 81 11.61 -0.51 19.43
C LEU A 81 11.14 -1.91 19.03
N SER A 82 9.91 -2.23 19.40
CA SER A 82 9.19 -3.40 18.90
C SER A 82 7.82 -2.98 18.36
N VAL A 83 7.38 -3.63 17.29
CA VAL A 83 6.07 -3.39 16.67
C VAL A 83 5.27 -4.68 16.70
N THR A 84 4.06 -4.61 17.23
CA THR A 84 3.09 -5.72 17.20
C THR A 84 2.14 -5.52 16.04
N MET A 85 1.98 -6.53 15.19
CA MET A 85 1.08 -6.49 14.05
C MET A 85 0.23 -7.76 13.96
N SER A 86 -0.94 -7.65 13.34
CA SER A 86 -1.86 -8.76 13.12
C SER A 86 -2.43 -8.71 11.70
N GLY A 87 -2.68 -9.86 11.09
CA GLY A 87 -3.51 -9.95 9.89
C GLY A 87 -4.99 -9.69 10.20
N ASP A 88 -5.79 -9.58 9.15
CA ASP A 88 -7.25 -9.69 9.25
C ASP A 88 -7.69 -11.16 9.40
N ASP A 89 -9.00 -11.41 9.33
CA ASP A 89 -9.56 -12.76 9.42
C ASP A 89 -9.13 -13.71 8.29
N TYR A 90 -8.47 -13.21 7.23
CA TYR A 90 -7.90 -14.05 6.17
C TYR A 90 -6.66 -14.84 6.64
N ILE A 91 -6.07 -14.45 7.79
CA ILE A 91 -4.94 -15.16 8.41
C ILE A 91 -5.29 -16.61 8.78
N ASP A 92 -6.58 -16.90 8.98
CA ASP A 92 -7.08 -18.25 9.29
C ASP A 92 -7.34 -19.10 8.03
N SER A 93 -7.10 -18.55 6.83
CA SER A 93 -7.27 -19.27 5.57
C SER A 93 -6.12 -20.24 5.29
N GLU A 94 -6.38 -21.26 4.47
CA GLU A 94 -5.32 -22.16 3.96
C GLU A 94 -4.58 -21.55 2.73
N ASP A 95 -4.85 -20.30 2.38
CA ASP A 95 -4.25 -19.58 1.25
C ASP A 95 -3.05 -18.73 1.70
N PHE A 96 -1.90 -19.38 1.80
CA PHE A 96 -0.63 -18.77 2.22
C PHE A 96 -0.05 -17.78 1.21
N ASP A 97 -0.63 -17.69 0.00
CA ASP A 97 -0.22 -16.77 -1.06
C ASP A 97 -1.00 -15.44 -1.01
N SER A 98 -1.96 -15.31 -0.09
CA SER A 98 -2.82 -14.13 0.07
C SER A 98 -2.61 -13.38 1.39
N LEU A 99 -1.61 -13.77 2.20
CA LEU A 99 -1.35 -13.19 3.52
C LEU A 99 -0.68 -11.80 3.44
N PRO A 100 -0.85 -10.92 4.46
CA PRO A 100 -0.27 -9.58 4.41
C PRO A 100 1.26 -9.63 4.44
N ARG A 101 1.92 -8.96 3.50
CA ARG A 101 3.37 -8.70 3.56
C ARG A 101 3.61 -7.28 4.06
N ILE A 102 4.58 -7.10 4.94
CA ILE A 102 4.97 -5.82 5.54
C ILE A 102 6.48 -5.61 5.44
N ALA A 103 6.87 -4.34 5.49
CA ALA A 103 8.25 -3.94 5.74
C ALA A 103 8.29 -2.86 6.83
N ILE A 104 9.34 -2.89 7.65
CA ILE A 104 9.65 -1.82 8.62
C ILE A 104 11.02 -1.27 8.28
N PHE A 105 11.06 0.04 8.01
CA PHE A 105 12.27 0.79 7.74
C PHE A 105 12.69 1.55 9.00
N LEU A 106 13.97 1.48 9.34
CA LEU A 106 14.61 2.23 10.42
C LEU A 106 15.68 3.11 9.77
N ASP A 107 15.55 4.43 9.92
CA ASP A 107 16.45 5.44 9.34
C ASP A 107 16.69 5.25 7.83
N GLY A 108 15.63 4.86 7.12
CA GLY A 108 15.64 4.61 5.67
C GLY A 108 16.07 3.20 5.26
N GLU A 109 16.63 2.40 6.18
CA GLU A 109 17.07 1.04 5.91
C GLU A 109 15.97 0.03 6.24
N ARG A 110 15.73 -0.95 5.36
CA ARG A 110 14.72 -2.00 5.60
C ARG A 110 15.22 -2.96 6.68
N ALA A 111 14.72 -2.79 7.91
CA ALA A 111 15.07 -3.61 9.07
C ALA A 111 14.23 -4.90 9.15
N VAL A 112 12.97 -4.84 8.70
CA VAL A 112 12.05 -5.98 8.68
C VAL A 112 11.43 -6.11 7.29
N ASP A 113 11.34 -7.34 6.81
CA ASP A 113 10.54 -7.77 5.66
C ASP A 113 9.91 -9.10 6.04
N ALA A 114 8.58 -9.12 6.20
CA ALA A 114 7.88 -10.27 6.74
C ALA A 114 6.51 -10.42 6.10
N VAL A 115 6.03 -11.65 6.07
CA VAL A 115 4.62 -11.95 5.82
C VAL A 115 4.04 -12.35 7.15
N LEU A 116 2.87 -11.79 7.47
CA LEU A 116 2.15 -12.12 8.69
C LEU A 116 1.56 -13.51 8.50
N ASP A 117 2.22 -14.51 9.07
CA ASP A 117 1.88 -15.93 8.98
C ASP A 117 1.27 -16.46 10.29
N ASP A 118 1.37 -15.69 11.38
CA ASP A 118 0.68 -15.92 12.65
C ASP A 118 -0.41 -14.85 12.91
N PRO A 119 -1.45 -15.15 13.72
CA PRO A 119 -2.51 -14.18 14.04
C PRO A 119 -2.01 -12.86 14.62
N VAL A 120 -0.91 -12.90 15.39
CA VAL A 120 -0.24 -11.73 15.95
C VAL A 120 1.26 -12.00 15.98
N GLU A 121 2.05 -11.07 15.45
CA GLU A 121 3.50 -11.11 15.44
C GLU A 121 4.11 -9.88 16.11
N VAL A 122 5.29 -10.05 16.72
CA VAL A 122 6.05 -8.98 17.34
C VAL A 122 7.42 -8.89 16.68
N PHE A 123 7.70 -7.76 16.06
CA PHE A 123 8.96 -7.49 15.37
C PHE A 123 9.85 -6.60 16.23
N THR A 124 11.01 -7.09 16.65
CA THR A 124 12.07 -6.23 17.20
C THR A 124 12.73 -5.47 16.05
N VAL A 125 12.55 -4.15 16.04
CA VAL A 125 13.09 -3.25 15.00
C VAL A 125 14.44 -2.67 15.42
N LEU A 126 14.60 -2.36 16.71
CA LEU A 126 15.81 -1.81 17.30
C LEU A 126 16.04 -2.42 18.69
N ASP A 127 17.27 -2.86 18.98
CA ASP A 127 17.72 -3.20 20.34
C ASP A 127 19.20 -2.82 20.51
N GLU A 128 19.41 -1.56 20.84
CA GLU A 128 20.73 -0.95 21.03
C GLU A 128 20.96 -0.55 22.49
N SER A 129 22.23 -0.34 22.84
CA SER A 129 22.61 0.08 24.19
C SER A 129 22.40 1.58 24.44
N GLU A 130 22.74 2.42 23.46
CA GLU A 130 22.70 3.88 23.58
C GLU A 130 21.49 4.45 22.82
N PRO A 131 20.78 5.45 23.38
CA PRO A 131 19.66 6.10 22.72
C PRO A 131 20.09 7.08 21.63
N ALA A 132 19.32 7.14 20.55
CA ALA A 132 19.47 8.11 19.48
C ALA A 132 18.10 8.50 18.90
N GLU A 133 18.09 9.58 18.12
CA GLU A 133 16.94 9.97 17.32
C GLU A 133 16.82 9.04 16.11
N HIS A 134 15.64 8.45 15.93
CA HIS A 134 15.35 7.51 14.86
C HIS A 134 14.05 7.89 14.14
N THR A 135 14.00 7.60 12.84
CA THR A 135 12.76 7.62 12.05
C THR A 135 12.37 6.20 11.68
N VAL A 136 11.11 5.85 11.88
CA VAL A 136 10.56 4.52 11.63
C VAL A 136 9.40 4.64 10.66
N ARG A 137 9.41 3.79 9.64
CA ARG A 137 8.34 3.70 8.67
C ARG A 137 7.87 2.26 8.52
N ILE A 138 6.61 2.00 8.86
CA ILE A 138 5.96 0.69 8.74
C ILE A 138 5.08 0.74 7.50
N VAL A 139 5.24 -0.21 6.57
CA VAL A 139 4.54 -0.22 5.28
C VAL A 139 3.95 -1.59 5.01
N LYS A 140 2.67 -1.64 4.64
CA LYS A 140 2.06 -2.82 4.04
C LYS A 140 2.50 -2.92 2.57
N LEU A 141 3.18 -4.00 2.22
CA LEU A 141 3.72 -4.24 0.88
C LEU A 141 2.71 -4.88 -0.05
N SER A 142 1.85 -5.77 0.46
CA SER A 142 0.85 -6.48 -0.36
C SER A 142 -0.39 -5.62 -0.64
N GLU A 143 -1.14 -5.97 -1.67
CA GLU A 143 -2.37 -5.28 -2.08
C GLU A 143 -3.57 -5.55 -1.19
N THR A 144 -4.59 -4.69 -1.30
CA THR A 144 -5.84 -4.81 -0.53
C THR A 144 -6.71 -5.99 -0.95
N GLY A 145 -6.56 -6.48 -2.19
CA GLY A 145 -7.46 -7.49 -2.74
C GLY A 145 -7.36 -8.85 -2.06
N ASN A 146 -6.23 -9.14 -1.44
CA ASN A 146 -5.94 -10.42 -0.78
C ASN A 146 -6.21 -10.33 0.73
N SER A 147 -5.56 -9.40 1.40
CA SER A 147 -5.65 -9.23 2.85
C SER A 147 -5.25 -7.82 3.31
N THR A 148 -5.59 -7.52 4.54
CA THR A 148 -5.33 -6.29 5.28
C THR A 148 -4.61 -6.62 6.60
N CYS A 149 -4.02 -5.64 7.27
CA CYS A 149 -3.36 -5.86 8.55
C CYS A 149 -3.48 -4.66 9.50
N LEU A 150 -3.17 -4.87 10.78
CA LEU A 150 -3.11 -3.81 11.78
C LEU A 150 -1.70 -3.62 12.31
N ILE A 151 -1.37 -2.37 12.62
CA ILE A 151 -0.36 -2.04 13.61
C ILE A 151 -1.07 -1.98 14.96
N ASN A 152 -0.94 -3.02 15.79
CA ASN A 152 -1.66 -3.11 17.06
C ASN A 152 -1.02 -2.26 18.14
N SER A 153 0.31 -2.25 18.23
CA SER A 153 1.03 -1.47 19.23
C SER A 153 2.48 -1.22 18.83
N ILE A 154 2.99 -0.07 19.25
CA ILE A 154 4.41 0.29 19.16
C ILE A 154 4.95 0.34 20.59
N GLU A 155 5.93 -0.49 20.92
CA GLU A 155 6.63 -0.44 22.20
C GLU A 155 8.01 0.17 22.01
N ALA A 156 8.31 1.28 22.70
CA ALA A 156 9.58 1.97 22.59
C ALA A 156 10.20 2.21 23.96
N SER A 157 11.51 1.98 24.06
CA SER A 157 12.35 2.52 25.15
C SER A 157 12.87 3.87 24.70
N ALA A 158 12.21 4.94 25.12
CA ALA A 158 12.42 6.29 24.59
C ALA A 158 12.40 7.38 25.67
N TYR A 159 13.02 8.51 25.35
CA TYR A 159 12.77 9.80 25.98
C TYR A 159 11.51 10.38 25.38
N GLY A 160 10.49 10.66 26.19
CA GLY A 160 9.21 11.15 25.67
C GLY A 160 8.42 10.09 24.91
N ALA A 161 7.45 10.56 24.13
CA ALA A 161 6.59 9.72 23.29
C ALA A 161 7.14 9.61 21.87
N ILE A 162 6.64 8.62 21.11
CA ILE A 162 6.75 8.68 19.65
C ILE A 162 5.98 9.89 19.12
N SER A 163 6.41 10.43 17.98
CA SER A 163 5.76 11.58 17.36
C SER A 163 5.66 11.41 15.84
N PRO A 164 4.58 11.89 15.20
CA PRO A 164 4.45 11.82 13.74
C PRO A 164 5.59 12.61 13.09
N THR A 165 6.12 12.09 11.98
CA THR A 165 7.01 12.90 11.15
C THR A 165 6.22 14.03 10.48
N PRO A 166 6.89 15.13 10.07
CA PRO A 166 6.22 16.18 9.29
C PRO A 166 5.68 15.66 7.95
N GLU A 167 4.58 16.26 7.50
CA GLU A 167 4.14 16.16 6.12
C GLU A 167 5.20 16.75 5.18
N LYS A 168 5.36 16.13 4.02
CA LYS A 168 6.18 16.65 2.94
C LYS A 168 5.46 17.80 2.24
N GLU A 169 6.22 18.62 1.51
CA GLU A 169 5.66 19.74 0.75
C GLU A 169 4.79 19.31 -0.44
N ARG A 170 4.92 18.04 -0.86
CA ARG A 170 4.29 17.48 -2.05
C ARG A 170 3.52 16.22 -1.67
N SER A 171 2.37 16.00 -2.28
CA SER A 171 1.56 14.80 -2.07
C SER A 171 0.93 14.28 -3.37
N ILE A 172 0.99 12.96 -3.60
CA ILE A 172 0.49 12.33 -4.84
C ILE A 172 -0.37 11.10 -4.53
N GLU A 173 -1.59 11.05 -5.06
CA GLU A 173 -2.40 9.82 -5.08
C GLU A 173 -2.21 9.07 -6.39
N PHE A 174 -1.94 7.77 -6.31
CA PHE A 174 -1.81 6.86 -7.45
C PHE A 174 -2.99 5.91 -7.46
N ILE A 175 -3.80 5.95 -8.52
CA ILE A 175 -4.93 5.06 -8.76
C ILE A 175 -4.51 4.07 -9.84
N GLY A 176 -4.58 2.76 -9.57
CA GLY A 176 -4.11 1.80 -10.56
C GLY A 176 -4.44 0.34 -10.33
N ASP A 177 -3.81 -0.52 -11.11
CA ASP A 177 -3.96 -1.97 -11.07
C ASP A 177 -2.76 -2.66 -10.42
N SER A 178 -2.51 -3.93 -10.79
CA SER A 178 -1.40 -4.77 -10.32
C SER A 178 -0.02 -4.13 -10.53
N ILE A 179 0.13 -3.30 -11.56
CA ILE A 179 1.38 -2.56 -11.83
C ILE A 179 1.64 -1.54 -10.71
N THR A 180 0.59 -0.93 -10.17
CA THR A 180 0.70 0.02 -9.05
C THR A 180 0.89 -0.71 -7.73
N CYS A 181 0.33 -1.92 -7.58
CA CYS A 181 0.55 -2.77 -6.41
C CYS A 181 1.99 -3.28 -6.27
N GLY A 182 2.76 -3.35 -7.36
CA GLY A 182 4.08 -4.01 -7.37
C GLY A 182 3.96 -5.54 -7.44
N TYR A 183 2.91 -6.03 -8.11
CA TYR A 183 2.59 -7.45 -8.24
C TYR A 183 3.80 -8.26 -8.71
N GLY A 184 4.17 -9.28 -7.93
CA GLY A 184 5.15 -10.29 -8.33
C GLY A 184 6.55 -9.77 -8.65
N VAL A 185 6.87 -8.54 -8.28
CA VAL A 185 8.13 -7.86 -8.63
C VAL A 185 9.37 -8.59 -8.12
N ASP A 186 9.25 -9.32 -7.01
CA ASP A 186 10.33 -10.12 -6.42
C ASP A 186 10.43 -11.54 -7.00
N ALA A 187 9.52 -11.93 -7.91
CA ALA A 187 9.46 -13.31 -8.38
C ALA A 187 10.58 -13.67 -9.37
N GLU A 188 11.27 -12.70 -9.98
CA GLU A 188 12.34 -12.82 -11.00
C GLU A 188 12.11 -13.89 -12.09
N ASP A 189 10.86 -14.31 -12.30
CA ASP A 189 10.45 -15.36 -13.23
C ASP A 189 8.97 -15.18 -13.61
N GLN A 190 8.72 -14.87 -14.88
CA GLN A 190 7.39 -14.72 -15.48
C GLN A 190 6.48 -15.95 -15.39
N ASN A 191 7.04 -17.14 -15.16
CA ASN A 191 6.26 -18.38 -15.10
C ASN A 191 5.81 -18.73 -13.67
N LYS A 192 6.24 -17.95 -12.68
CA LYS A 192 5.66 -18.04 -11.33
C LYS A 192 4.31 -17.33 -11.34
N SER A 193 3.38 -17.91 -10.60
CA SER A 193 2.09 -17.30 -10.32
C SER A 193 2.18 -16.31 -9.16
N PHE A 194 1.14 -15.50 -9.02
CA PHE A 194 0.98 -14.60 -7.88
C PHE A 194 1.28 -15.23 -6.52
N SER A 195 1.90 -14.42 -5.66
CA SER A 195 1.98 -14.63 -4.22
C SER A 195 2.28 -13.28 -3.58
N THR A 196 1.56 -12.91 -2.52
CA THR A 196 1.84 -11.69 -1.73
C THR A 196 3.27 -11.66 -1.19
N ARG A 197 3.91 -12.83 -1.07
CA ARG A 197 5.33 -12.99 -0.69
C ARG A 197 6.30 -12.42 -1.72
N THR A 198 5.84 -12.27 -2.96
CA THR A 198 6.62 -11.75 -4.08
C THR A 198 6.13 -10.39 -4.59
N GLU A 199 5.04 -9.89 -4.02
CA GLU A 199 4.55 -8.53 -4.24
C GLU A 199 5.28 -7.57 -3.29
N ASP A 200 5.76 -6.44 -3.81
CA ASP A 200 6.44 -5.41 -3.03
C ASP A 200 6.08 -4.02 -3.55
N ALA A 201 5.10 -3.37 -2.90
CA ALA A 201 4.66 -2.02 -3.24
C ALA A 201 5.80 -0.99 -3.22
N SER A 202 6.83 -1.17 -2.38
CA SER A 202 7.96 -0.24 -2.32
C SER A 202 8.90 -0.33 -3.52
N LYS A 203 8.75 -1.38 -4.34
CA LYS A 203 9.42 -1.52 -5.63
C LYS A 203 8.54 -1.11 -6.82
N SER A 204 7.28 -0.75 -6.58
CA SER A 204 6.40 -0.25 -7.63
C SER A 204 6.89 1.09 -8.20
N TYR A 205 6.50 1.39 -9.43
CA TYR A 205 6.85 2.67 -10.07
C TYR A 205 6.25 3.86 -9.31
N ALA A 206 5.05 3.68 -8.75
CA ALA A 206 4.31 4.70 -8.02
C ALA A 206 5.05 5.10 -6.75
N TYR A 207 5.42 4.11 -5.93
CA TYR A 207 6.18 4.33 -4.73
C TYR A 207 7.55 4.96 -5.02
N LYS A 208 8.29 4.43 -6.01
CA LYS A 208 9.59 4.99 -6.41
C LYS A 208 9.47 6.40 -6.97
N ALA A 209 8.39 6.72 -7.68
CA ALA A 209 8.16 8.08 -8.18
C ALA A 209 7.92 9.05 -7.03
N ALA A 210 7.14 8.68 -6.01
CA ALA A 210 6.95 9.50 -4.82
C ALA A 210 8.28 9.78 -4.10
N GLU A 211 9.14 8.77 -3.95
CA GLU A 211 10.49 8.94 -3.37
C GLU A 211 11.37 9.88 -4.21
N LEU A 212 11.38 9.72 -5.55
CA LEU A 212 12.14 10.59 -6.46
C LEU A 212 11.67 12.04 -6.47
N LEU A 213 10.40 12.27 -6.13
CA LEU A 213 9.76 13.59 -6.08
C LEU A 213 9.79 14.21 -4.69
N ASP A 214 10.28 13.47 -3.69
CA ASP A 214 10.16 13.79 -2.27
C ASP A 214 8.72 14.17 -1.88
N ALA A 215 7.78 13.29 -2.21
CA ALA A 215 6.35 13.47 -1.97
C ALA A 215 5.80 12.42 -0.99
N ASP A 216 4.83 12.81 -0.17
CA ASP A 216 3.96 11.85 0.49
C ASP A 216 3.05 11.21 -0.57
N TYR A 217 2.52 10.03 -0.27
CA TYR A 217 1.82 9.24 -1.27
C TYR A 217 0.59 8.53 -0.71
N SER A 218 -0.32 8.21 -1.62
CA SER A 218 -1.41 7.25 -1.42
C SER A 218 -1.48 6.33 -2.65
N LEU A 219 -1.50 5.02 -2.46
CA LEU A 219 -1.68 4.06 -3.55
C LEU A 219 -3.07 3.43 -3.41
N VAL A 220 -3.99 3.76 -4.30
CA VAL A 220 -5.33 3.19 -4.40
C VAL A 220 -5.33 2.22 -5.57
N SER A 221 -4.83 1.01 -5.31
CA SER A 221 -4.61 0.01 -6.35
C SER A 221 -5.08 -1.39 -5.98
N LYS A 222 -5.51 -2.13 -7.00
CA LYS A 222 -5.96 -3.52 -6.87
C LYS A 222 -5.77 -4.29 -8.16
N SER A 223 -5.16 -5.47 -8.08
CA SER A 223 -4.82 -6.28 -9.24
C SER A 223 -6.05 -6.69 -10.04
N GLY A 224 -5.88 -6.77 -11.35
CA GLY A 224 -6.93 -7.15 -12.29
C GLY A 224 -8.05 -6.12 -12.46
N HIS A 225 -8.00 -4.94 -11.82
CA HIS A 225 -9.04 -3.92 -11.95
C HIS A 225 -8.79 -2.98 -13.14
N GLY A 226 -9.88 -2.54 -13.77
CA GLY A 226 -9.90 -1.56 -14.85
C GLY A 226 -10.94 -0.46 -14.61
N ILE A 227 -11.25 0.28 -15.67
CA ILE A 227 -12.22 1.39 -15.66
C ILE A 227 -13.65 0.90 -15.92
N ILE A 228 -13.82 -0.01 -16.88
CA ILE A 228 -15.13 -0.59 -17.24
C ILE A 228 -15.14 -2.12 -17.09
N SER A 229 -13.96 -2.75 -17.05
CA SER A 229 -13.82 -4.19 -16.92
C SER A 229 -12.56 -4.55 -16.17
N GLY A 230 -12.66 -5.56 -15.31
CA GLY A 230 -11.49 -6.28 -14.85
C GLY A 230 -10.85 -7.14 -15.94
N TYR A 231 -9.75 -7.79 -15.59
CA TYR A 231 -9.01 -8.70 -16.48
C TYR A 231 -9.91 -9.83 -16.98
N SER A 232 -9.86 -10.07 -18.29
CA SER A 232 -10.69 -11.03 -19.00
C SER A 232 -9.84 -11.99 -19.83
N GLY A 233 -9.89 -13.28 -19.51
CA GLY A 233 -9.20 -14.32 -20.28
C GLY A 233 -9.93 -14.76 -21.55
N ASP A 234 -11.22 -14.43 -21.69
CA ASP A 234 -12.08 -14.87 -22.80
C ASP A 234 -12.71 -13.70 -23.59
N GLY A 235 -12.36 -12.46 -23.26
CA GLY A 235 -12.87 -11.25 -23.92
C GLY A 235 -14.30 -10.86 -23.51
N SER A 236 -14.85 -11.46 -22.45
CA SER A 236 -16.09 -11.04 -21.79
C SER A 236 -15.85 -9.90 -20.80
N ILE A 237 -16.88 -9.07 -20.55
CA ILE A 237 -16.79 -7.99 -19.56
C ILE A 237 -16.78 -8.57 -18.14
N GLN A 238 -15.93 -8.04 -17.28
CA GLN A 238 -15.74 -8.49 -15.91
C GLN A 238 -16.10 -7.37 -14.93
N SER A 239 -17.37 -7.26 -14.55
CA SER A 239 -17.87 -6.15 -13.73
C SER A 239 -17.41 -6.18 -12.27
N TRP A 240 -16.80 -7.26 -11.81
CA TRP A 240 -16.25 -7.35 -10.45
C TRP A 240 -14.95 -6.56 -10.27
N GLY A 241 -14.23 -6.29 -11.36
CA GLY A 241 -12.90 -5.69 -11.35
C GLY A 241 -12.90 -4.26 -11.84
N VAL A 242 -13.76 -3.41 -11.27
CA VAL A 242 -13.94 -2.01 -11.70
C VAL A 242 -13.47 -1.09 -10.59
N MET A 243 -12.33 -0.41 -10.78
CA MET A 243 -11.73 0.47 -9.77
C MET A 243 -12.66 1.63 -9.33
N PRO A 244 -13.42 2.29 -10.23
CA PRO A 244 -14.38 3.32 -9.83
C PRO A 244 -15.33 2.92 -8.69
N ASP A 245 -15.71 1.64 -8.58
CA ASP A 245 -16.63 1.17 -7.52
C ASP A 245 -15.99 1.19 -6.13
N TYR A 246 -14.66 1.15 -6.07
CA TYR A 246 -13.88 1.07 -4.82
C TYR A 246 -13.09 2.35 -4.52
N TYR A 247 -12.99 3.29 -5.46
CA TYR A 247 -12.17 4.49 -5.31
C TYR A 247 -12.54 5.33 -4.09
N GLU A 248 -13.79 5.30 -3.65
CA GLU A 248 -14.27 6.08 -2.50
C GLU A 248 -14.17 5.34 -1.16
N SER A 249 -13.61 4.13 -1.15
CA SER A 249 -13.48 3.32 0.06
C SER A 249 -12.06 3.40 0.64
N PHE A 250 -11.96 3.19 1.96
CA PHE A 250 -10.69 3.11 2.67
C PHE A 250 -9.81 1.95 2.16
N GLY A 251 -10.43 0.84 1.76
CA GLY A 251 -9.78 -0.29 1.10
C GLY A 251 -10.76 -1.08 0.24
N SER A 252 -10.32 -2.21 -0.31
CA SER A 252 -11.14 -3.11 -1.13
C SER A 252 -10.67 -4.55 -1.00
N GLY A 253 -11.45 -5.42 -0.36
CA GLY A 253 -11.03 -6.79 -0.11
C GLY A 253 -12.01 -7.56 0.76
N GLY A 254 -11.84 -8.88 0.82
CA GLY A 254 -12.70 -9.75 1.61
C GLY A 254 -12.30 -9.92 3.07
N GLY A 255 -11.08 -9.52 3.44
CA GLY A 255 -10.58 -9.66 4.80
C GLY A 255 -11.11 -8.57 5.73
N ALA A 256 -11.70 -8.99 6.85
CA ALA A 256 -12.37 -8.13 7.80
C ALA A 256 -11.58 -7.95 9.10
N VAL A 257 -11.62 -6.74 9.65
CA VAL A 257 -11.10 -6.43 10.98
C VAL A 257 -12.26 -6.13 11.89
N GLY A 258 -12.40 -6.89 12.98
CA GLY A 258 -13.53 -6.74 13.91
C GLY A 258 -14.91 -6.95 13.26
N GLY A 259 -14.98 -7.71 12.16
CA GLY A 259 -16.19 -7.92 11.37
C GLY A 259 -16.58 -6.77 10.45
N VAL A 260 -15.71 -5.77 10.27
CA VAL A 260 -15.87 -4.66 9.32
C VAL A 260 -15.02 -4.95 8.09
N LEU A 261 -15.61 -4.82 6.90
CA LEU A 261 -14.89 -4.93 5.63
C LEU A 261 -14.32 -3.58 5.22
N PRO A 262 -13.14 -3.53 4.60
CA PRO A 262 -12.47 -2.28 4.24
C PRO A 262 -13.25 -1.48 3.18
N ASP A 263 -14.01 -2.16 2.31
CA ASP A 263 -14.82 -1.51 1.27
C ASP A 263 -16.10 -0.84 1.81
N SER A 264 -16.54 -1.25 3.00
CA SER A 264 -17.69 -0.66 3.71
C SER A 264 -17.37 0.65 4.42
N VAL A 265 -16.07 0.93 4.63
CA VAL A 265 -15.59 2.17 5.23
C VAL A 265 -15.28 3.16 4.11
N LYS A 266 -15.94 4.31 4.13
CA LYS A 266 -15.68 5.39 3.16
C LYS A 266 -14.40 6.14 3.50
N TRP A 267 -13.65 6.52 2.47
CA TRP A 267 -12.51 7.40 2.64
C TRP A 267 -12.98 8.85 2.79
N ASP A 268 -12.33 9.57 3.71
CA ASP A 268 -12.54 10.99 3.91
C ASP A 268 -11.56 11.77 3.02
N PHE A 269 -12.02 12.25 1.87
CA PHE A 269 -11.20 13.01 0.93
C PHE A 269 -10.79 14.39 1.47
N ASP A 270 -11.45 14.90 2.51
CA ASP A 270 -11.05 16.16 3.16
C ASP A 270 -9.90 15.94 4.16
N SER A 271 -9.56 14.68 4.49
CA SER A 271 -8.50 14.35 5.45
C SER A 271 -7.08 14.48 4.88
N THR A 272 -6.93 14.44 3.56
CA THR A 272 -5.64 14.59 2.89
C THR A 272 -5.85 15.21 1.51
N GLU A 273 -5.26 16.38 1.28
CA GLU A 273 -5.23 17.01 -0.04
C GLU A 273 -3.98 16.53 -0.81
N HIS A 274 -4.15 16.17 -2.07
CA HIS A 274 -3.05 15.77 -2.95
C HIS A 274 -2.81 16.84 -4.00
N ASP A 275 -1.55 17.19 -4.28
CA ASP A 275 -1.21 18.10 -5.38
C ASP A 275 -1.47 17.47 -6.74
N ALA A 276 -1.32 16.15 -6.82
CA ALA A 276 -1.46 15.38 -8.04
C ALA A 276 -2.21 14.07 -7.82
N VAL A 277 -2.99 13.66 -8.82
CA VAL A 277 -3.60 12.33 -8.90
C VAL A 277 -3.15 11.66 -10.19
N VAL A 278 -2.48 10.51 -10.09
CA VAL A 278 -2.00 9.71 -11.20
C VAL A 278 -2.94 8.53 -11.41
N ILE A 279 -3.54 8.40 -12.60
CA ILE A 279 -4.41 7.28 -12.96
C ILE A 279 -3.70 6.39 -13.97
N ASN A 280 -3.29 5.20 -13.53
CA ASN A 280 -2.69 4.16 -14.38
C ASN A 280 -3.62 2.95 -14.48
N LEU A 281 -4.65 3.10 -15.32
CA LEU A 281 -5.68 2.10 -15.57
C LEU A 281 -5.95 1.97 -17.06
N GLY A 282 -6.22 0.75 -17.51
CA GLY A 282 -6.48 0.41 -18.91
C GLY A 282 -5.87 -0.92 -19.34
N THR A 283 -4.86 -1.41 -18.61
CA THR A 283 -4.22 -2.71 -18.90
C THR A 283 -5.24 -3.85 -18.92
N ASN A 284 -6.07 -3.91 -17.87
CA ASN A 284 -7.08 -4.93 -17.71
C ASN A 284 -8.27 -4.74 -18.66
N ASP A 285 -8.71 -3.49 -18.88
CA ASP A 285 -9.74 -3.20 -19.87
C ASP A 285 -9.35 -3.68 -21.26
N PHE A 286 -8.07 -3.58 -21.64
CA PHE A 286 -7.60 -4.01 -22.95
C PHE A 286 -7.82 -5.50 -23.22
N SER A 287 -7.80 -6.34 -22.18
CA SER A 287 -8.14 -7.77 -22.31
C SER A 287 -9.59 -8.01 -22.75
N TYR A 288 -10.51 -7.09 -22.40
CA TYR A 288 -11.90 -7.09 -22.85
C TYR A 288 -12.08 -6.36 -24.19
N THR A 289 -11.52 -5.15 -24.33
CA THR A 289 -11.74 -4.30 -25.49
C THR A 289 -11.03 -4.84 -26.73
N GLY A 290 -9.81 -5.36 -26.56
CA GLY A 290 -8.87 -5.52 -27.64
C GLY A 290 -8.80 -4.25 -28.49
N ASN A 291 -8.80 -4.43 -29.81
CA ASN A 291 -8.88 -3.34 -30.78
C ASN A 291 -10.32 -3.10 -31.31
N ASP A 292 -11.35 -3.61 -30.63
CA ASP A 292 -12.74 -3.37 -31.05
C ASP A 292 -13.09 -1.89 -30.83
N PRO A 293 -13.43 -1.12 -31.89
CA PRO A 293 -13.66 0.31 -31.76
C PRO A 293 -14.82 0.66 -30.83
N ALA A 294 -15.90 -0.14 -30.81
CA ALA A 294 -17.06 0.13 -29.99
C ALA A 294 -16.76 -0.12 -28.50
N LYS A 295 -15.95 -1.14 -28.19
CA LYS A 295 -15.50 -1.38 -26.82
C LYS A 295 -14.47 -0.33 -26.36
N CYS A 296 -13.57 0.10 -27.23
CA CYS A 296 -12.63 1.19 -26.93
C CYS A 296 -13.37 2.52 -26.66
N GLU A 297 -14.45 2.81 -27.39
CA GLU A 297 -15.32 3.96 -27.13
C GLU A 297 -16.06 3.83 -25.79
N GLN A 298 -16.51 2.63 -25.40
CA GLN A 298 -17.08 2.38 -24.08
C GLN A 298 -16.06 2.65 -22.96
N PHE A 299 -14.82 2.18 -23.12
CA PHE A 299 -13.74 2.46 -22.18
C PHE A 299 -13.48 3.96 -22.07
N GLN A 300 -13.37 4.67 -23.21
CA GLN A 300 -13.18 6.12 -23.23
C GLN A 300 -14.29 6.85 -22.45
N ASN A 301 -15.55 6.48 -22.66
CA ASN A 301 -16.68 7.09 -21.96
C ASN A 301 -16.66 6.79 -20.45
N GLY A 302 -16.35 5.56 -20.05
CA GLY A 302 -16.17 5.22 -18.63
C GLY A 302 -15.03 6.01 -17.98
N TYR A 303 -13.93 6.20 -18.71
CA TYR A 303 -12.79 6.97 -18.23
C TYR A 303 -13.14 8.45 -18.05
N VAL A 304 -13.93 9.04 -18.95
CA VAL A 304 -14.44 10.43 -18.80
C VAL A 304 -15.27 10.58 -17.52
N GLU A 305 -16.17 9.63 -17.24
CA GLU A 305 -16.98 9.69 -16.01
C GLU A 305 -16.11 9.50 -14.76
N PHE A 306 -15.10 8.63 -14.83
CA PHE A 306 -14.17 8.48 -13.71
C PHE A 306 -13.33 9.74 -13.48
N LEU A 307 -12.87 10.42 -14.54
CA LEU A 307 -12.16 11.71 -14.42
C LEU A 307 -13.02 12.79 -13.76
N LYS A 308 -14.31 12.86 -14.09
CA LYS A 308 -15.24 13.77 -13.40
C LYS A 308 -15.31 13.43 -11.92
N ARG A 309 -15.42 12.14 -11.58
CA ARG A 309 -15.51 11.72 -10.17
C ARG A 309 -14.22 12.02 -9.40
N VAL A 310 -13.06 11.74 -9.99
CA VAL A 310 -11.76 12.07 -9.40
C VAL A 310 -11.64 13.58 -9.18
N ARG A 311 -12.02 14.42 -10.16
CA ARG A 311 -12.01 15.89 -9.99
C ARG A 311 -12.95 16.36 -8.89
N GLU A 312 -14.15 15.79 -8.76
CA GLU A 312 -15.10 16.15 -7.70
C GLU A 312 -14.52 15.91 -6.31
N LEU A 313 -13.77 14.82 -6.16
CA LEU A 313 -13.15 14.41 -4.90
C LEU A 313 -11.80 15.10 -4.65
N ASN A 314 -11.15 15.59 -5.72
CA ASN A 314 -9.83 16.22 -5.69
C ASN A 314 -9.87 17.54 -6.50
N PRO A 315 -10.47 18.60 -5.96
CA PRO A 315 -10.82 19.80 -6.74
C PRO A 315 -9.60 20.61 -7.21
N SER A 316 -8.48 20.55 -6.50
CA SER A 316 -7.26 21.33 -6.76
C SER A 316 -6.18 20.56 -7.55
N SER A 317 -6.18 19.22 -7.46
CA SER A 317 -5.07 18.40 -7.94
C SER A 317 -4.86 18.45 -9.45
N LYS A 318 -3.63 18.34 -9.93
CA LYS A 318 -3.40 18.03 -11.34
C LYS A 318 -3.63 16.55 -11.60
N ILE A 319 -4.43 16.20 -12.61
CA ILE A 319 -4.71 14.80 -12.94
C ILE A 319 -3.75 14.34 -14.04
N PHE A 320 -3.06 13.23 -13.81
CA PHE A 320 -2.15 12.61 -14.78
C PHE A 320 -2.72 11.28 -15.24
N CYS A 321 -3.13 11.18 -16.50
CA CYS A 321 -3.60 9.93 -17.09
C CYS A 321 -2.42 9.20 -17.74
N VAL A 322 -2.09 8.03 -17.21
CA VAL A 322 -0.86 7.30 -17.55
C VAL A 322 -1.21 5.90 -18.02
N LEU A 323 -0.51 5.39 -19.04
CA LEU A 323 -0.63 3.98 -19.46
C LEU A 323 0.59 3.58 -20.30
N GLY A 324 1.04 2.32 -20.21
CA GLY A 324 1.95 1.78 -21.23
C GLY A 324 2.86 0.64 -20.82
N VAL A 325 3.17 0.47 -19.52
CA VAL A 325 4.21 -0.48 -19.07
C VAL A 325 3.94 -1.90 -19.54
N MET A 326 2.72 -2.43 -19.35
CA MET A 326 2.31 -3.75 -19.84
C MET A 326 1.56 -3.69 -21.19
N GLY A 327 1.83 -2.68 -22.00
CA GLY A 327 1.18 -2.41 -23.28
C GLY A 327 0.41 -1.09 -23.29
N ASP A 328 0.37 -0.45 -24.47
CA ASP A 328 -0.18 0.90 -24.68
C ASP A 328 -1.40 0.93 -25.61
N GLY A 329 -2.05 -0.22 -25.85
CA GLY A 329 -3.13 -0.37 -26.84
C GLY A 329 -4.33 0.57 -26.63
N LEU A 330 -4.65 0.91 -25.37
CA LEU A 330 -5.70 1.87 -25.04
C LEU A 330 -5.21 3.30 -24.78
N TYR A 331 -3.91 3.59 -24.93
CA TYR A 331 -3.38 4.92 -24.63
C TYR A 331 -4.06 6.01 -25.48
N GLY A 332 -4.34 5.73 -26.76
CA GLY A 332 -5.10 6.66 -27.60
C GLY A 332 -6.52 6.93 -27.09
N SER A 333 -7.17 5.94 -26.47
CA SER A 333 -8.47 6.11 -25.81
C SER A 333 -8.36 6.90 -24.51
N VAL A 334 -7.27 6.75 -23.76
CA VAL A 334 -6.97 7.56 -22.56
C VAL A 334 -6.78 9.03 -22.94
N GLU A 335 -5.99 9.33 -23.98
CA GLU A 335 -5.82 10.70 -24.49
C GLU A 335 -7.14 11.31 -24.97
N ALA A 336 -7.94 10.51 -25.70
CA ALA A 336 -9.25 10.94 -26.16
C ALA A 336 -10.23 11.19 -25.00
N ALA A 337 -10.16 10.41 -23.92
CA ALA A 337 -10.95 10.62 -22.71
C ALA A 337 -10.55 11.92 -22.00
N ALA A 338 -9.26 12.15 -21.77
CA ALA A 338 -8.77 13.38 -21.14
C ALA A 338 -9.15 14.64 -21.96
N LYS A 339 -9.05 14.55 -23.28
CA LYS A 339 -9.51 15.61 -24.18
C LYS A 339 -11.01 15.83 -24.09
N SER A 340 -11.81 14.76 -24.15
CA SER A 340 -13.28 14.83 -24.06
C SER A 340 -13.72 15.44 -22.73
N TYR A 341 -13.10 15.02 -21.63
CA TYR A 341 -13.30 15.60 -20.31
C TYR A 341 -13.04 17.12 -20.31
N THR A 342 -11.90 17.55 -20.86
CA THR A 342 -11.55 18.98 -20.97
C THR A 342 -12.57 19.75 -21.80
N ASP A 343 -12.97 19.20 -22.96
CA ASP A 343 -13.95 19.83 -23.86
C ASP A 343 -15.35 19.96 -23.19
N LEU A 344 -15.74 18.99 -22.36
CA LEU A 344 -17.04 18.95 -21.69
C LEU A 344 -17.12 19.85 -20.45
N THR A 345 -16.01 19.96 -19.70
CA THR A 345 -16.00 20.62 -18.38
C THR A 345 -15.31 21.98 -18.39
N GLY A 346 -14.40 22.21 -19.36
CA GLY A 346 -13.50 23.35 -19.39
C GLY A 346 -12.30 23.21 -18.45
N ASP A 347 -12.17 22.12 -17.70
CA ASP A 347 -11.00 21.86 -16.85
C ASP A 347 -9.83 21.32 -17.67
N GLY A 348 -8.77 22.11 -17.76
CA GLY A 348 -7.51 21.76 -18.43
C GLY A 348 -6.39 21.34 -17.47
N ASN A 349 -6.66 21.19 -16.17
CA ASN A 349 -5.66 20.76 -15.19
C ASN A 349 -5.45 19.23 -15.22
N ILE A 350 -5.17 18.72 -16.42
CA ILE A 350 -5.02 17.31 -16.77
C ILE A 350 -3.91 17.14 -17.81
N ALA A 351 -3.10 16.10 -17.69
CA ALA A 351 -2.04 15.77 -18.65
C ALA A 351 -1.97 14.26 -18.88
N CYS A 352 -1.48 13.83 -20.05
CA CYS A 352 -1.34 12.42 -20.38
C CYS A 352 0.13 12.03 -20.59
N LEU A 353 0.50 10.85 -20.11
CA LEU A 353 1.83 10.26 -20.33
C LEU A 353 1.70 8.83 -20.83
N ARG A 354 2.32 8.55 -21.98
CA ARG A 354 2.54 7.18 -22.44
C ARG A 354 3.82 6.66 -21.82
N LEU A 355 3.72 5.72 -20.90
CA LEU A 355 4.91 5.07 -20.34
C LEU A 355 5.55 4.14 -21.37
N THR A 356 6.87 4.04 -21.30
CA THR A 356 7.63 3.09 -22.13
C THR A 356 7.21 1.65 -21.81
N PRO A 357 6.79 0.85 -22.82
CA PRO A 357 6.48 -0.56 -22.59
C PRO A 357 7.68 -1.36 -22.10
N GLN A 358 7.41 -2.33 -21.23
CA GLN A 358 8.41 -3.23 -20.66
C GLN A 358 9.15 -4.02 -21.73
N SER A 359 10.44 -4.27 -21.49
CA SER A 359 11.33 -4.97 -22.42
C SER A 359 11.85 -6.25 -21.78
N GLY A 360 11.91 -7.34 -22.54
CA GLY A 360 12.49 -8.60 -22.05
C GLY A 360 13.97 -8.50 -21.65
N ALA A 361 14.67 -7.44 -22.06
CA ALA A 361 16.03 -7.17 -21.61
C ALA A 361 16.10 -6.80 -20.11
N ASP A 362 15.00 -6.31 -19.53
CA ASP A 362 14.89 -5.94 -18.12
C ASP A 362 14.34 -7.08 -17.25
N GLY A 363 14.02 -8.23 -17.86
CA GLY A 363 13.33 -9.34 -17.20
C GLY A 363 11.87 -9.01 -16.86
N TYR A 364 11.24 -9.94 -16.15
CA TYR A 364 9.83 -9.85 -15.73
C TYR A 364 9.68 -10.40 -14.31
N GLY A 365 8.71 -9.86 -13.57
CA GLY A 365 8.16 -10.47 -12.35
C GLY A 365 7.16 -11.58 -12.67
N ALA A 366 6.41 -12.02 -11.66
CA ALA A 366 5.42 -13.11 -11.78
C ALA A 366 4.35 -12.78 -12.84
N ASP A 367 3.84 -13.80 -13.53
CA ASP A 367 2.79 -13.68 -14.55
C ASP A 367 3.04 -12.53 -15.56
N TRP A 368 4.30 -12.37 -15.99
CA TRP A 368 4.76 -11.35 -16.94
C TRP A 368 4.64 -9.89 -16.46
N HIS A 369 4.44 -9.66 -15.16
CA HIS A 369 4.42 -8.31 -14.60
C HIS A 369 5.79 -7.62 -14.67
N PRO A 370 5.84 -6.30 -14.51
CA PRO A 370 7.10 -5.56 -14.61
C PRO A 370 8.11 -6.01 -13.57
N SER A 371 9.37 -6.14 -13.99
CA SER A 371 10.49 -6.32 -13.05
C SER A 371 10.79 -5.03 -12.28
N ASP A 372 11.58 -5.12 -11.20
CA ASP A 372 12.08 -3.95 -10.47
C ASP A 372 12.84 -2.96 -11.38
N ALA A 373 13.60 -3.48 -12.35
CA ALA A 373 14.29 -2.66 -13.35
C ALA A 373 13.29 -1.89 -14.23
N THR A 374 12.20 -2.52 -14.65
CA THR A 374 11.13 -1.88 -15.42
C THR A 374 10.41 -0.82 -14.57
N HIS A 375 10.04 -1.14 -13.33
CA HIS A 375 9.44 -0.17 -12.41
C HIS A 375 10.34 1.04 -12.16
N THR A 376 11.64 0.84 -12.02
CA THR A 376 12.62 1.91 -11.83
C THR A 376 12.65 2.86 -13.03
N LYS A 377 12.65 2.34 -14.26
CA LYS A 377 12.61 3.17 -15.48
C LYS A 377 11.30 3.94 -15.58
N ALA A 378 10.17 3.27 -15.33
CA ALA A 378 8.85 3.91 -15.35
C ALA A 378 8.72 5.01 -14.28
N ALA A 379 9.31 4.80 -13.10
CA ALA A 379 9.33 5.80 -12.03
C ALA A 379 10.11 7.05 -12.44
N VAL A 380 11.28 6.89 -13.08
CA VAL A 380 12.07 8.03 -13.59
C VAL A 380 11.29 8.79 -14.66
N GLU A 381 10.76 8.08 -15.65
CA GLU A 381 9.97 8.69 -16.74
C GLU A 381 8.77 9.47 -16.19
N LEU A 382 8.01 8.88 -15.27
CA LEU A 382 6.87 9.53 -14.63
C LEU A 382 7.29 10.74 -13.78
N SER A 383 8.37 10.61 -13.00
CA SER A 383 8.83 11.69 -12.11
C SER A 383 9.31 12.90 -12.92
N GLU A 384 10.08 12.68 -13.98
CA GLU A 384 10.51 13.76 -14.87
C GLU A 384 9.33 14.48 -15.52
N PHE A 385 8.31 13.72 -15.95
CA PHE A 385 7.08 14.29 -16.51
C PHE A 385 6.30 15.12 -15.48
N ILE A 386 6.07 14.58 -14.27
CA ILE A 386 5.37 15.30 -13.20
C ILE A 386 6.14 16.57 -12.82
N LYS A 387 7.48 16.51 -12.69
CA LYS A 387 8.30 17.70 -12.41
C LYS A 387 8.09 18.79 -13.44
N ALA A 388 8.14 18.44 -14.73
CA ALA A 388 7.93 19.40 -15.81
C ALA A 388 6.51 20.01 -15.78
N GLU A 389 5.49 19.19 -15.54
CA GLU A 389 4.09 19.59 -15.56
C GLU A 389 3.64 20.36 -14.31
N MET A 390 4.27 20.11 -13.16
CA MET A 390 3.99 20.78 -11.88
C MET A 390 4.93 21.95 -11.58
N GLY A 391 6.06 22.04 -12.31
CA GLY A 391 7.12 23.00 -11.99
C GLY A 391 7.86 22.64 -10.70
N TRP A 392 7.94 21.36 -10.35
CA TRP A 392 8.68 20.87 -9.19
C TRP A 392 10.16 20.72 -9.51
N GLU A 393 11.03 21.23 -8.63
CA GLU A 393 12.50 21.03 -8.71
C GLU A 393 12.90 19.62 -8.23
#